data_AF-G8GIC4-F1
#
_entry.id   AF-G8GIC4-F1
#
_cell.length_a   1.000
_cell.length_b   1.000
_cell.length_c   1.000
_cell.angle_alpha   90.00
_cell.angle_beta   90.00
_cell.angle_gamma   90.00
#
_symmetry.space_group_name_H-M   'P 1'
#
loop_
_entity.id
_entity.type
_entity.pdbx_description
1 polymer ?
#
loop_
_entity_poly.entity_id
_entity_poly.type
_entity_poly.pdbx_seq_one_letter_code
_entity_poly.pdbx_strand_id
1 'polypeptide(L)'
;DMKHWPFDVISVEGKPKIQVEYKGETKNFFPEEISSMVLTKMKETAEAYLGKTVSNAVVTVPAYFNDSQRQATKDAGTISGLNVLRIINEPTAAAIAYGLDKKTAGERNVLIFDLGGGTFDVSILSIDDGIFEV
;
A
#
# COMPACT_ATOMS: atom_id res chain seq x y z
N ASP A 1 7.40 -17.48 6.12
CA ASP A 1 8.28 -16.30 6.02
C ASP A 1 9.08 -15.96 7.26
N MET A 2 8.52 -15.99 8.47
CA MET A 2 9.26 -15.67 9.71
C MET A 2 10.63 -16.37 9.85
N LYS A 3 10.78 -17.61 9.36
CA LYS A 3 12.04 -18.36 9.36
C LYS A 3 13.16 -17.72 8.52
N HIS A 4 12.84 -16.77 7.66
CA HIS A 4 13.74 -16.12 6.71
C HIS A 4 14.05 -14.67 7.11
N TRP A 5 13.46 -14.16 8.19
CA TRP A 5 13.67 -12.80 8.65
C TRP A 5 14.70 -12.75 9.79
N PRO A 6 15.55 -11.71 9.84
CA PRO A 6 16.55 -11.56 10.90
C PRO A 6 15.98 -10.89 12.16
N PHE A 7 14.72 -10.44 12.14
CA PHE A 7 14.05 -9.79 13.26
C PHE A 7 12.96 -10.68 13.85
N ASP A 8 12.68 -10.48 15.13
CA ASP A 8 11.70 -11.26 15.86
C ASP A 8 10.27 -10.77 15.57
N VAL A 9 9.36 -11.75 15.44
CA VAL A 9 7.92 -11.49 15.37
C VAL A 9 7.25 -12.23 16.52
N ILE A 10 6.59 -11.47 17.38
CA ILE A 10 5.86 -11.98 18.54
C ILE A 10 4.36 -11.90 18.28
N SER A 11 3.58 -12.74 18.95
CA SER A 11 2.12 -12.65 18.96
C SER A 11 1.65 -11.91 20.22
N VAL A 12 0.90 -10.83 20.04
CA VAL A 12 0.25 -10.09 21.13
C VAL A 12 -1.24 -10.07 20.83
N GLU A 13 -2.04 -10.71 21.71
CA GLU A 13 -3.50 -10.84 21.53
C GLU A 13 -3.90 -11.45 20.17
N GLY A 14 -3.08 -12.39 19.67
CA GLY A 14 -3.30 -13.05 18.38
C GLY A 14 -2.89 -12.22 17.15
N LYS A 15 -2.37 -11.00 17.35
CA LYS A 15 -1.84 -10.15 16.27
C LYS A 15 -0.31 -10.17 16.26
N PRO A 16 0.33 -10.20 15.08
CA PRO A 16 1.79 -10.15 14.98
C PRO A 16 2.30 -8.75 15.33
N LYS A 17 3.43 -8.70 16.05
CA LYS A 17 4.24 -7.49 16.25
C LYS A 17 5.70 -7.78 15.95
N ILE A 18 6.38 -6.82 15.35
CA ILE A 18 7.83 -6.84 15.16
C ILE A 18 8.48 -6.36 16.45
N GLN A 19 9.36 -7.18 17.03
CA GLN A 19 10.13 -6.85 18.23
C GLN A 19 11.56 -6.44 17.85
N VAL A 20 12.01 -5.30 18.37
CA VAL A 20 13.36 -4.77 18.13
C VAL A 20 13.90 -4.09 19.38
N GLU A 21 15.22 -4.02 19.50
CA GLU A 21 15.90 -3.13 20.44
C GLU A 21 16.02 -1.73 19.84
N TYR A 22 15.48 -0.73 20.53
CA TYR A 22 15.55 0.66 20.10
C TYR A 22 15.89 1.55 21.28
N LYS A 23 17.02 2.27 21.17
CA LYS A 23 17.55 3.15 22.24
C LYS A 23 17.78 2.42 23.57
N GLY A 24 18.18 1.15 23.52
CA GLY A 24 18.47 0.32 24.70
C GLY A 24 17.22 -0.23 25.40
N GLU A 25 16.05 -0.14 24.77
CA GLU A 25 14.81 -0.74 25.25
C GLU A 25 14.19 -1.63 24.18
N THR A 26 13.62 -2.76 24.61
CA THR A 26 12.78 -3.59 23.75
C THR A 26 11.50 -2.84 23.38
N LYS A 27 11.22 -2.73 22.08
CA LYS A 27 10.00 -2.13 21.52
C LYS A 27 9.30 -3.14 20.62
N ASN A 28 7.97 -3.07 20.62
CA ASN A 28 7.12 -3.91 19.81
C ASN A 28 6.22 -3.04 18.93
N PHE A 29 6.24 -3.25 17.63
CA PHE A 29 5.48 -2.47 16.66
C PHE A 29 4.52 -3.36 15.88
N PHE A 30 3.28 -2.90 15.69
CA PHE A 30 2.39 -3.49 14.72
C PHE A 30 2.88 -3.23 13.28
N PRO A 31 2.54 -4.09 12.31
CA PRO A 31 2.90 -3.87 10.91
C PRO A 31 2.47 -2.49 10.36
N GLU A 32 1.27 -2.04 10.71
CA GLU A 32 0.74 -0.72 10.32
C GLU A 32 1.54 0.44 10.92
N GLU A 33 2.14 0.28 12.11
CA GLU A 33 3.04 1.29 12.69
C GLU A 33 4.34 1.38 11.89
N ILE A 34 4.93 0.23 11.51
CA ILE A 34 6.13 0.22 10.65
C ILE A 34 5.83 0.83 9.28
N SER A 35 4.72 0.45 8.65
CA SER A 35 4.27 1.04 7.38
C SER A 35 4.03 2.55 7.50
N SER A 36 3.52 3.02 8.64
CA SER A 36 3.33 4.46 8.89
C SER A 36 4.65 5.22 8.88
N MET A 37 5.75 4.64 9.38
CA MET A 37 7.07 5.27 9.35
C MET A 37 7.56 5.45 7.91
N VAL A 38 7.31 4.46 7.04
CA VAL A 38 7.61 4.58 5.60
C VAL A 38 6.75 5.67 4.94
N LEU A 39 5.45 5.72 5.25
CA LEU A 39 4.54 6.74 4.72
C LEU A 39 4.89 8.14 5.22
N THR A 40 5.30 8.30 6.49
CA THR A 40 5.82 9.56 7.02
C THR A 40 7.04 10.00 6.22
N LYS A 41 7.96 9.08 5.89
CA LYS A 41 9.12 9.43 5.08
C LYS A 41 8.72 9.89 3.67
N MET A 42 7.69 9.29 3.08
CA MET A 42 7.18 9.68 1.76
C MET A 42 6.45 11.01 1.79
N LYS A 43 5.69 11.28 2.85
CA LYS A 43 5.11 12.59 3.12
C LYS A 43 6.18 13.67 3.22
N GLU A 44 7.21 13.48 4.05
CA GLU A 44 8.33 14.43 4.16
C GLU A 44 9.00 14.71 2.82
N THR A 45 9.18 13.66 2.01
CA THR A 45 9.79 13.78 0.67
C THR A 45 8.92 14.65 -0.25
N ALA A 46 7.61 14.44 -0.24
CA ALA A 46 6.67 15.25 -1.01
C ALA A 46 6.60 16.70 -0.49
N GLU A 47 6.62 16.90 0.83
CA GLU A 47 6.62 18.22 1.46
C GLU A 47 7.89 19.01 1.13
N ALA A 48 9.06 18.36 1.15
CA ALA A 48 10.33 18.96 0.74
C ALA A 48 10.32 19.40 -0.72
N TYR A 49 9.71 18.60 -1.60
CA TYR A 49 9.56 18.95 -3.02
C TYR A 49 8.57 20.09 -3.26
N LEU A 50 7.43 20.10 -2.55
CA LEU A 50 6.35 21.07 -2.77
C LEU A 50 6.50 22.37 -1.95
N GLY A 51 7.34 22.38 -0.91
CA GLY A 51 7.52 23.51 0.00
C GLY A 51 6.31 23.79 0.90
N LYS A 52 5.41 22.81 1.08
CA LYS A 52 4.19 22.93 1.88
C LYS A 52 3.76 21.59 2.46
N THR A 53 2.95 21.62 3.51
CA THR A 53 2.38 20.43 4.14
C THR A 53 1.53 19.61 3.17
N VAL A 54 1.69 18.29 3.22
CA VAL A 54 0.93 17.32 2.44
C VAL A 54 0.00 16.56 3.39
N SER A 55 -1.31 16.74 3.19
CA SER A 55 -2.32 16.13 4.07
C SER A 55 -3.14 15.03 3.39
N ASN A 56 -3.36 15.09 2.07
CA ASN A 56 -4.24 14.14 1.38
C ASN A 56 -3.42 13.18 0.52
N ALA A 57 -3.77 11.90 0.54
CA ALA A 57 -3.11 10.88 -0.26
C ALA A 57 -4.08 9.81 -0.78
N VAL A 58 -3.70 9.20 -1.90
CA VAL A 58 -4.24 7.91 -2.35
C VAL A 58 -3.12 6.90 -2.16
N VAL A 59 -3.44 5.75 -1.58
CA VAL A 59 -2.45 4.69 -1.30
C VAL A 59 -2.84 3.44 -2.09
N THR A 60 -1.89 2.81 -2.75
CA THR A 60 -2.09 1.59 -3.52
C THR A 60 -1.89 0.35 -2.65
N VAL A 61 -2.58 -0.75 -2.98
CA VAL A 61 -2.40 -2.07 -2.37
C VAL A 61 -2.50 -3.16 -3.43
N PRO A 62 -1.96 -4.37 -3.20
CA PRO A 62 -2.17 -5.50 -4.10
C PRO A 62 -3.65 -5.84 -4.28
N ALA A 63 -4.05 -6.27 -5.47
CA ALA A 63 -5.46 -6.55 -5.77
C ALA A 63 -6.08 -7.63 -4.86
N TYR A 64 -5.29 -8.62 -4.46
CA TYR A 64 -5.70 -9.73 -3.60
C TYR A 64 -5.78 -9.38 -2.11
N PHE A 65 -5.49 -8.13 -1.70
CA PHE A 65 -5.66 -7.73 -0.31
C PHE A 65 -7.12 -7.79 0.12
N ASN A 66 -7.36 -8.45 1.25
CA ASN A 66 -8.67 -8.47 1.90
C ASN A 66 -8.95 -7.17 2.68
N ASP A 67 -10.18 -7.05 3.19
CA ASP A 67 -10.65 -5.86 3.91
C ASP A 67 -9.79 -5.51 5.13
N SER A 68 -9.34 -6.51 5.89
CA SER A 68 -8.49 -6.28 7.07
C SER A 68 -7.13 -5.71 6.68
N GLN A 69 -6.53 -6.17 5.58
CA GLN A 69 -5.22 -5.67 5.12
C GLN A 69 -5.35 -4.27 4.50
N ARG A 70 -6.45 -4.01 3.78
CA ARG A 70 -6.80 -2.67 3.29
C ARG A 70 -6.98 -1.68 4.42
N GLN A 71 -7.70 -2.09 5.47
CA GLN A 71 -7.92 -1.25 6.65
C GLN A 71 -6.60 -0.97 7.38
N ALA A 72 -5.76 -1.99 7.62
CA ALA A 72 -4.44 -1.79 8.24
C ALA A 72 -3.54 -0.82 7.44
N THR A 73 -3.60 -0.87 6.11
CA THR A 73 -2.87 0.08 5.24
C THR A 73 -3.43 1.50 5.36
N LYS A 74 -4.75 1.64 5.45
CA LYS A 74 -5.40 2.95 5.69
C LYS A 74 -5.07 3.49 7.09
N ASP A 75 -4.98 2.63 8.08
CA ASP A 75 -4.59 2.98 9.45
C ASP A 75 -3.13 3.46 9.47
N ALA A 76 -2.22 2.78 8.77
CA ALA A 76 -0.84 3.26 8.58
C ALA A 76 -0.79 4.67 7.98
N GLY A 77 -1.62 4.96 6.97
CA GLY A 77 -1.76 6.31 6.42
C GLY A 77 -2.25 7.33 7.46
N THR A 78 -3.24 6.95 8.26
CA THR A 78 -3.77 7.81 9.33
C THR A 78 -2.73 8.09 10.41
N ILE A 79 -1.98 7.07 10.85
CA ILE A 79 -0.88 7.19 11.84
C ILE A 79 0.22 8.13 11.32
N SER A 80 0.51 8.09 10.01
CA SER A 80 1.49 9.00 9.38
C SER A 80 0.99 10.46 9.23
N GLY A 81 -0.25 10.74 9.65
CA GLY A 81 -0.89 12.05 9.51
C GLY A 81 -1.32 12.39 8.09
N LEU A 82 -1.68 11.38 7.30
CA LEU A 82 -2.30 11.51 5.98
C LEU A 82 -3.79 11.18 6.06
N ASN A 83 -4.61 12.01 5.43
CA ASN A 83 -5.98 11.72 5.08
C ASN A 83 -6.00 10.85 3.81
N VAL A 84 -6.23 9.55 3.99
CA VAL A 84 -6.30 8.58 2.90
C VAL A 84 -7.66 8.69 2.19
N LEU A 85 -7.67 9.38 1.05
CA LEU A 85 -8.86 9.62 0.24
C LEU A 85 -9.43 8.32 -0.34
N ARG A 86 -8.54 7.42 -0.77
CA ARG A 86 -8.91 6.12 -1.34
C ARG A 86 -7.75 5.14 -1.22
N ILE A 87 -8.10 3.88 -1.01
CA ILE A 87 -7.22 2.75 -1.28
C ILE A 87 -7.60 2.22 -2.66
N ILE A 88 -6.64 2.12 -3.57
CA ILE A 88 -6.86 1.56 -4.92
C ILE A 88 -5.95 0.35 -5.15
N ASN A 89 -6.35 -0.53 -6.05
CA ASN A 89 -5.50 -1.66 -6.42
C ASN A 89 -4.30 -1.16 -7.23
N GLU A 90 -3.12 -1.71 -6.99
CA GLU A 90 -1.90 -1.50 -7.78
C GLU A 90 -2.13 -1.70 -9.29
N PRO A 91 -2.74 -2.81 -9.77
CA PRO A 91 -3.00 -2.98 -11.20
C PRO A 91 -3.96 -1.93 -11.76
N THR A 92 -4.95 -1.48 -10.98
CA THR A 92 -5.84 -0.38 -11.38
C THR A 92 -5.07 0.94 -11.48
N ALA A 93 -4.18 1.23 -10.54
CA ALA A 93 -3.32 2.41 -10.59
C ALA A 93 -2.41 2.40 -11.82
N ALA A 94 -1.85 1.24 -12.17
CA ALA A 94 -1.08 1.05 -13.40
C ALA A 94 -1.95 1.33 -14.63
N ALA A 95 -3.15 0.76 -14.71
CA ALA A 95 -4.05 0.99 -15.85
C ALA A 95 -4.45 2.47 -16.01
N ILE A 96 -4.70 3.18 -14.91
CA ILE A 96 -4.95 4.64 -14.90
C ILE A 96 -3.70 5.40 -15.41
N ALA A 97 -2.50 5.00 -14.99
CA ALA A 97 -1.27 5.67 -15.41
C ALA A 97 -1.04 5.57 -16.94
N TYR A 98 -1.43 4.46 -17.55
CA TYR A 98 -1.43 4.29 -19.02
C TYR A 98 -2.63 4.95 -19.72
N GLY A 99 -3.55 5.57 -18.97
CA GLY A 99 -4.74 6.24 -19.50
C GLY A 99 -5.75 5.27 -20.11
N LEU A 100 -5.77 4.02 -19.63
CA LEU A 100 -6.67 2.97 -20.11
C LEU A 100 -8.10 3.12 -19.55
N ASP A 101 -8.28 4.00 -18.56
CA ASP A 101 -9.58 4.45 -18.02
C ASP A 101 -10.34 5.40 -18.96
N LYS A 102 -9.66 5.99 -19.95
CA LYS A 102 -10.28 6.95 -20.86
C LYS A 102 -11.38 6.26 -21.66
N LYS A 103 -12.55 6.90 -21.75
CA LYS A 103 -13.71 6.41 -22.49
C LYS A 103 -13.31 5.98 -23.90
N THR A 104 -13.28 4.68 -24.10
CA THR A 104 -13.07 4.06 -25.40
C THR A 104 -14.24 3.14 -25.67
N ALA A 105 -14.64 3.04 -26.93
CA ALA A 105 -15.76 2.20 -27.30
C ALA A 105 -15.43 0.72 -27.03
N GLY A 106 -16.24 0.09 -26.17
CA GLY A 106 -16.20 -1.34 -25.88
C GLY A 106 -15.34 -1.73 -24.68
N GLU A 107 -15.66 -2.90 -24.12
CA GLU A 107 -14.90 -3.55 -23.05
C GLU A 107 -13.47 -3.89 -23.51
N ARG A 108 -12.49 -3.72 -22.62
CA ARG A 108 -11.09 -4.06 -22.86
C ARG A 108 -10.55 -4.93 -21.75
N ASN A 109 -9.89 -6.02 -22.16
CA ASN A 109 -9.12 -6.86 -21.26
C ASN A 109 -7.67 -6.39 -21.24
N VAL A 110 -7.16 -6.07 -20.05
CA VAL A 110 -5.81 -5.58 -19.82
C VAL A 110 -5.10 -6.53 -18.88
N LEU A 111 -3.98 -7.11 -19.33
CA LEU A 111 -3.11 -7.87 -18.46
C LEU A 111 -2.03 -6.95 -17.89
N ILE A 112 -1.96 -6.87 -16.56
CA ILE A 112 -0.91 -6.20 -15.81
C ILE A 112 0.10 -7.27 -15.36
N PHE A 113 1.37 -7.02 -15.66
CA PHE A 113 2.50 -7.84 -15.27
C PHE A 113 3.42 -7.00 -14.39
N ASP A 114 3.42 -7.26 -13.08
CA ASP A 114 4.23 -6.56 -12.09
C ASP A 114 5.33 -7.49 -11.56
N LEU A 115 6.58 -7.21 -11.94
CA LEU A 115 7.76 -7.96 -11.53
C LEU A 115 8.68 -7.07 -10.70
N GLY A 116 8.46 -7.09 -9.40
CA GLY A 116 9.23 -6.34 -8.42
C GLY A 116 10.52 -7.05 -7.99
N GLY A 117 11.21 -6.44 -7.02
CA GLY A 117 12.46 -7.01 -6.47
C GLY A 117 12.26 -8.23 -5.57
N GLY A 118 11.04 -8.48 -5.09
CA GLY A 118 10.72 -9.60 -4.18
C GLY A 118 9.32 -10.19 -4.35
N THR A 119 8.50 -9.64 -5.25
CA THR A 119 7.15 -10.13 -5.55
C THR A 119 6.95 -10.18 -7.06
N PHE A 120 6.06 -11.06 -7.49
CA PHE A 120 5.64 -11.17 -8.87
C PHE A 120 4.12 -11.35 -8.88
N ASP A 121 3.42 -10.36 -9.42
CA ASP A 121 1.97 -10.27 -9.42
C ASP A 121 1.47 -10.10 -10.86
N VAL A 122 0.43 -10.87 -11.20
CA VAL A 122 -0.26 -10.78 -12.49
C VAL A 122 -1.73 -10.53 -12.22
N SER A 123 -2.33 -9.59 -12.93
CA SER A 123 -3.75 -9.30 -12.85
C SER A 123 -4.33 -9.11 -14.25
N ILE A 124 -5.55 -9.57 -14.47
CA ILE A 124 -6.30 -9.29 -15.69
C ILE A 124 -7.45 -8.38 -15.29
N LEU A 125 -7.53 -7.23 -15.94
CA LEU A 125 -8.56 -6.23 -15.70
C LEU A 125 -9.54 -6.23 -16.87
N SER A 126 -10.84 -6.24 -16.57
CA SER A 126 -11.86 -5.81 -17.53
C SER A 126 -12.16 -4.33 -17.29
N ILE A 127 -12.04 -3.52 -18.34
CA ILE A 127 -12.32 -2.08 -18.29
C ILE A 127 -13.48 -1.77 -19.23
N ASP A 128 -14.56 -1.24 -18.69
CA ASP A 128 -15.72 -0.76 -19.45
C ASP A 128 -16.22 0.59 -18.94
N ASP A 129 -16.34 1.58 -19.83
CA ASP A 129 -16.70 2.99 -19.55
C ASP A 129 -16.01 3.62 -18.32
N GLY A 130 -14.74 3.25 -18.06
CA GLY A 130 -13.95 3.74 -16.92
C GLY A 130 -14.19 3.01 -15.59
N ILE A 131 -15.01 1.96 -15.59
CA ILE A 131 -15.17 1.01 -14.49
C ILE A 131 -14.11 -0.08 -14.64
N PHE A 132 -13.48 -0.44 -13.52
CA PHE A 132 -12.44 -1.46 -13.44
C PHE A 132 -12.94 -2.66 -12.66
N GLU A 133 -12.87 -3.84 -13.27
CA GLU A 133 -13.05 -5.13 -12.61
C GLU A 133 -11.71 -5.89 -12.64
N VAL A 134 -11.35 -6.50 -11.51
CA VAL A 134 -10.05 -7.18 -11.28
C VAL A 134 -10.29 -8.63 -10.89
#